data_AF-A0A4Q1SBW4-F1
#
_entry.id   AF-A0A4Q1SBW4-F1
#
_cell.length_a   1.000
_cell.length_b   1.000
_cell.length_c   1.000
_cell.angle_alpha   90.00
_cell.angle_beta   90.00
_cell.angle_gamma   90.00
#
_symmetry.space_group_name_H-M   'P 1'
#
loop_
_entity.id
_entity.type
_entity.pdbx_description
1 polymer ?
#
loop_
_entity_poly.entity_id
_entity_poly.type
_entity_poly.pdbx_seq_one_letter_code
_entity_poly.pdbx_strand_id
1 'polypeptide(L)'
;MTRLRFGRSWQLYRAVLLFVLFAGITCSSIVASAQTGYTGIFGGGPIYKNSTTTISELENSGFTEVIVWSIEVSSTGDLNFNGEFPLTSNGVYVGNQTYPNFASTLATLKQGTVKRITFSIGSSNVGDWQDIEALVNAQGTGSSSILYKDFQALKAAIPSLDAIDFDDENNQDTSSTVAFGVMLGNLGYHVMPDAYDNSSYWTNVVSQINTQLTGTVDGVHLQAYSGGAGNNPCSGWNFGSVPVFPGLWDQDDTPSQVQSTMSSWHSQCDILGGFLWLYDDIAGQNTASQYANAINAAVGNTTNSTGAYNVSGIYTDGTSFTTGGLDGNGYAYSSEQLGTSVSWNGSTFTPGSANSANAWTSTTIPLTSGEYKTLNLLATGVNGDQASQTFIVNYTDGTSTTFTQSLSDWFTPQTYSGESEARIMTYRDTSNGGQDDRTFYLYGYTFALNSSKTVKNLTLPTNRNVVVVGFALQ
;
A
#
# COMPACT_ATOMS: atom_id res chain seq x y z
N MET A 1 26.88 94.76 -8.42
CA MET A 1 27.17 94.66 -9.86
C MET A 1 27.77 93.28 -10.14
N THR A 2 27.33 92.62 -11.22
CA THR A 2 28.01 91.54 -11.97
C THR A 2 28.10 90.15 -11.29
N ARG A 3 27.22 89.19 -11.65
CA ARG A 3 27.44 87.98 -12.51
C ARG A 3 28.65 87.12 -12.07
N LEU A 4 28.50 85.81 -11.80
CA LEU A 4 28.38 84.77 -12.83
C LEU A 4 27.78 83.44 -12.29
N ARG A 5 27.13 82.70 -13.20
CA ARG A 5 26.50 81.37 -13.06
C ARG A 5 27.46 80.23 -13.43
N PHE A 6 26.94 79.01 -13.21
CA PHE A 6 27.33 77.65 -13.67
C PHE A 6 28.12 76.85 -12.62
N GLY A 7 27.80 75.61 -12.28
CA GLY A 7 26.74 74.70 -12.72
C GLY A 7 26.90 73.35 -11.98
N ARG A 8 25.76 72.68 -11.75
CA ARG A 8 25.51 71.26 -11.41
C ARG A 8 26.61 70.43 -10.69
N SER A 9 26.23 69.85 -9.54
CA SER A 9 26.31 68.40 -9.33
C SER A 9 25.47 67.96 -8.12
N TRP A 10 24.60 66.98 -8.34
CA TRP A 10 23.93 66.17 -7.33
C TRP A 10 24.83 64.95 -7.02
N GLN A 11 25.04 64.62 -5.75
CA GLN A 11 25.42 63.28 -5.27
C GLN A 11 24.77 63.09 -3.88
N LEU A 12 23.75 62.24 -3.77
CA LEU A 12 23.77 60.77 -3.60
C LEU A 12 23.92 60.36 -2.12
N TYR A 13 22.77 60.04 -1.52
CA TYR A 13 22.68 59.25 -0.28
C TYR A 13 23.04 57.79 -0.59
N ARG A 14 23.81 57.19 0.33
CA ARG A 14 24.37 55.84 0.26
C ARG A 14 23.26 54.79 0.38
N ALA A 15 23.17 53.91 -0.61
CA ALA A 15 22.48 52.62 -0.48
C ALA A 15 23.49 51.56 -0.04
N VAL A 16 23.20 50.87 1.06
CA VAL A 16 23.93 49.68 1.52
C VAL A 16 23.35 48.47 0.78
N LEU A 17 24.12 47.86 -0.12
CA LEU A 17 23.78 46.56 -0.71
C LEU A 17 24.18 45.47 0.29
N LEU A 18 23.18 44.81 0.89
CA LEU A 18 23.35 43.46 1.44
C LEU A 18 23.16 42.47 0.29
N PHE A 19 24.23 41.79 -0.09
CA PHE A 19 24.17 40.59 -0.92
C PHE A 19 23.63 39.44 -0.08
N VAL A 20 22.35 39.11 -0.25
CA VAL A 20 21.81 37.83 0.20
C VAL A 20 22.14 36.80 -0.87
N LEU A 21 23.09 35.91 -0.57
CA LEU A 21 23.32 34.69 -1.32
C LEU A 21 22.06 33.81 -1.19
N PHE A 22 21.22 33.81 -2.21
CA PHE A 22 20.23 32.75 -2.41
C PHE A 22 20.98 31.47 -2.78
N ALA A 23 21.32 30.67 -1.77
CA ALA A 23 21.57 29.25 -2.00
C ALA A 23 20.22 28.63 -2.35
N GLY A 24 20.02 28.36 -3.65
CA GLY A 24 18.87 27.60 -4.13
C GLY A 24 18.90 26.20 -3.55
N ILE A 25 18.24 26.03 -2.40
CA ILE A 25 17.78 24.71 -1.98
C ILE A 25 16.69 24.33 -2.97
N THR A 26 17.06 23.57 -4.00
CA THR A 26 16.10 22.79 -4.75
C THR A 26 15.50 21.81 -3.76
N CYS A 27 14.35 22.16 -3.19
CA CYS A 27 13.49 21.22 -2.52
C CYS A 27 13.07 20.24 -3.62
N SER A 28 13.80 19.12 -3.73
CA SER A 28 13.30 17.98 -4.47
C SER A 28 12.02 17.59 -3.78
N SER A 29 10.89 18.04 -4.31
CA SER A 29 9.59 17.48 -3.97
C SER A 29 9.71 16.00 -4.30
N ILE A 30 9.92 15.19 -3.26
CA ILE A 30 9.58 13.79 -3.33
C ILE A 30 8.09 13.84 -3.64
N VAL A 31 7.74 13.65 -4.91
CA VAL A 31 6.37 13.38 -5.27
C VAL A 31 6.10 12.06 -4.55
N ALA A 32 5.45 12.13 -3.39
CA ALA A 32 4.89 10.94 -2.78
C ALA A 32 4.08 10.29 -3.89
N SER A 33 4.46 9.07 -4.28
CA SER A 33 3.62 8.27 -5.17
C SER A 33 2.23 8.30 -4.56
N ALA A 34 1.24 8.83 -5.29
CA ALA A 34 -0.14 8.72 -4.85
C ALA A 34 -0.38 7.24 -4.56
N GLN A 35 -0.88 6.92 -3.38
CA GLN A 35 -1.21 5.55 -3.04
C GLN A 35 -2.25 5.08 -4.06
N THR A 36 -1.89 4.08 -4.86
CA THR A 36 -2.71 3.64 -6.00
C THR A 36 -3.88 2.74 -5.57
N GLY A 37 -3.93 2.31 -4.30
CA GLY A 37 -5.06 1.63 -3.68
C GLY A 37 -4.80 1.22 -2.21
N TYR A 38 -5.81 0.69 -1.52
CA TYR A 38 -5.75 0.37 -0.09
C TYR A 38 -5.77 -1.13 0.18
N THR A 39 -4.97 -1.55 1.16
CA THR A 39 -5.05 -2.88 1.78
C THR A 39 -5.62 -2.66 3.17
N GLY A 40 -6.92 -2.93 3.30
CA GLY A 40 -7.72 -2.60 4.47
C GLY A 40 -7.89 -3.75 5.45
N ILE A 41 -8.13 -3.42 6.70
CA ILE A 41 -8.62 -4.36 7.71
C ILE A 41 -9.70 -3.70 8.55
N PHE A 42 -10.86 -4.35 8.63
CA PHE A 42 -11.91 -3.98 9.57
C PHE A 42 -11.54 -4.45 10.97
N GLY A 43 -11.90 -3.68 11.99
CA GLY A 43 -11.71 -4.07 13.38
C GLY A 43 -12.51 -3.19 14.32
N GLY A 44 -12.96 -3.75 15.43
CA GLY A 44 -13.79 -3.05 16.40
C GLY A 44 -13.18 -2.94 17.77
N GLY A 45 -13.73 -3.69 18.73
CA GLY A 45 -13.39 -3.57 20.15
C GLY A 45 -11.88 -3.55 20.43
N PRO A 46 -11.06 -4.45 19.84
CA PRO A 46 -9.63 -4.49 20.05
C PRO A 46 -8.89 -3.19 19.73
N ILE A 47 -9.39 -2.37 18.81
CA ILE A 47 -8.74 -1.11 18.40
C ILE A 47 -8.64 -0.14 19.59
N TYR A 48 -9.68 -0.05 20.42
CA TYR A 48 -9.72 0.87 21.55
C TYR A 48 -9.62 0.21 22.93
N LYS A 49 -10.02 -1.06 23.09
CA LYS A 49 -9.90 -1.81 24.37
C LYS A 49 -8.48 -2.29 24.66
N ASN A 50 -7.77 -2.80 23.65
CA ASN A 50 -6.45 -3.41 23.79
C ASN A 50 -5.38 -2.68 22.96
N SER A 51 -5.51 -1.36 22.87
CA SER A 51 -4.81 -0.55 21.88
C SER A 51 -3.30 -0.74 21.84
N THR A 52 -2.57 -0.91 22.95
CA THR A 52 -1.10 -1.05 22.87
C THR A 52 -0.66 -2.26 22.04
N THR A 53 -1.29 -3.41 22.23
CA THR A 53 -0.97 -4.63 21.46
C THR A 53 -1.48 -4.50 20.03
N THR A 54 -2.74 -4.08 19.89
CA THR A 54 -3.42 -3.96 18.60
C THR A 54 -2.70 -3.00 17.66
N ILE A 55 -2.34 -1.82 18.15
CA ILE A 55 -1.67 -0.79 17.37
C ILE A 55 -0.29 -1.28 16.94
N SER A 56 0.48 -1.89 17.85
CA SER A 56 1.80 -2.43 17.50
C SER A 56 1.70 -3.52 16.42
N GLU A 57 0.66 -4.36 16.44
CA GLU A 57 0.47 -5.40 15.42
C GLU A 57 0.08 -4.77 14.08
N LEU A 58 -0.93 -3.89 14.06
CA LEU A 58 -1.45 -3.26 12.84
C LEU A 58 -0.44 -2.32 12.19
N GLU A 59 0.30 -1.54 12.98
CA GLU A 59 1.36 -0.64 12.51
C GLU A 59 2.45 -1.38 11.70
N ASN A 60 2.71 -2.65 12.05
CA ASN A 60 3.73 -3.50 11.44
C ASN A 60 3.15 -4.58 10.52
N SER A 61 1.84 -4.58 10.30
CA SER A 61 1.15 -5.66 9.58
C SER A 61 1.36 -5.62 8.07
N GLY A 62 1.49 -4.42 7.48
CA GLY A 62 1.39 -4.24 6.03
C GLY A 62 0.02 -3.77 5.55
N PHE A 63 -1.00 -3.74 6.43
CA PHE A 63 -2.24 -3.03 6.12
C PHE A 63 -1.95 -1.53 5.97
N THR A 64 -2.59 -0.92 4.99
CA THR A 64 -2.46 0.51 4.67
C THR A 64 -3.72 1.30 5.01
N GLU A 65 -4.83 0.62 5.29
CA GLU A 65 -6.05 1.19 5.83
C GLU A 65 -6.53 0.39 7.04
N VAL A 66 -6.94 1.09 8.10
CA VAL A 66 -7.64 0.49 9.25
C VAL A 66 -9.05 1.07 9.28
N ILE A 67 -10.05 0.20 9.16
CA ILE A 67 -11.46 0.54 9.22
C ILE A 67 -11.99 0.19 10.61
N VAL A 68 -12.28 1.21 11.42
CA VAL A 68 -12.75 1.04 12.79
C VAL A 68 -14.27 0.94 12.80
N TRP A 69 -14.77 -0.22 13.20
CA TRP A 69 -16.19 -0.61 13.14
C TRP A 69 -16.70 -1.07 14.52
N SER A 70 -17.94 -0.84 14.94
CA SER A 70 -19.03 -0.14 14.28
C SER A 70 -19.33 1.18 15.00
N ILE A 71 -19.50 2.27 14.25
CA ILE A 71 -20.11 3.50 14.76
C ILE A 71 -21.62 3.42 14.62
N GLU A 72 -22.28 3.58 15.76
CA GLU A 72 -23.71 3.78 15.87
C GLU A 72 -24.05 5.27 15.84
N VAL A 73 -25.17 5.60 15.21
CA VAL A 73 -25.76 6.95 15.18
C VAL A 73 -27.13 6.88 15.80
N SER A 74 -27.28 7.51 16.96
CA SER A 74 -28.59 7.56 17.64
C SER A 74 -29.54 8.59 17.03
N SER A 75 -30.83 8.46 17.34
CA SER A 75 -31.88 9.44 16.99
C SER A 75 -31.62 10.89 17.45
N THR A 76 -30.67 11.12 18.37
CA THR A 76 -30.24 12.48 18.76
C THR A 76 -29.01 12.97 18.01
N GLY A 77 -28.38 12.13 17.18
CA GLY A 77 -27.16 12.42 16.43
C GLY A 77 -25.87 11.97 17.13
N ASP A 78 -25.94 11.60 18.41
CA ASP A 78 -24.78 11.19 19.19
C ASP A 78 -24.13 9.93 18.59
N LEU A 79 -22.80 9.97 18.41
CA LEU A 79 -21.99 8.89 17.84
C LEU A 79 -21.43 7.99 18.94
N ASN A 80 -21.44 6.67 18.74
CA ASN A 80 -20.96 5.69 19.72
C ASN A 80 -20.29 4.48 19.04
N PHE A 81 -19.13 4.04 19.51
CA PHE A 81 -18.55 2.76 19.08
C PHE A 81 -19.16 1.59 19.86
N ASN A 82 -19.76 0.64 19.16
CA ASN A 82 -20.33 -0.61 19.69
C ASN A 82 -21.28 -0.40 20.89
N GLY A 83 -22.02 0.71 20.91
CA GLY A 83 -22.94 1.09 21.99
C GLY A 83 -22.29 1.38 23.35
N GLU A 84 -20.98 1.22 23.49
CA GLU A 84 -20.27 1.25 24.77
C GLU A 84 -19.22 2.38 24.88
N PHE A 85 -18.82 2.98 23.76
CA PHE A 85 -17.82 4.03 23.70
C PHE A 85 -18.39 5.29 23.01
N PRO A 86 -19.02 6.21 23.78
CA PRO A 86 -19.51 7.48 23.26
C PRO A 86 -18.40 8.33 22.67
N LEU A 87 -18.55 8.74 21.41
CA LEU A 87 -17.61 9.60 20.70
C LEU A 87 -18.04 11.06 20.74
N THR A 88 -19.32 11.31 20.51
CA THR A 88 -19.88 12.66 20.55
C THR A 88 -21.16 12.70 21.38
N SER A 89 -21.45 13.87 21.92
CA SER A 89 -22.78 14.17 22.46
C SER A 89 -23.11 15.63 22.27
N ASN A 90 -24.32 15.91 21.76
CA ASN A 90 -24.81 17.26 21.52
C ASN A 90 -23.86 18.13 20.67
N GLY A 91 -23.21 17.56 19.66
CA GLY A 91 -22.29 18.29 18.77
C GLY A 91 -20.90 18.55 19.36
N VAL A 92 -20.52 17.83 20.41
CA VAL A 92 -19.22 17.96 21.09
C VAL A 92 -18.56 16.59 21.17
N TYR A 93 -17.25 16.54 20.91
CA TYR A 93 -16.46 15.32 21.13
C TYR A 93 -16.33 15.03 22.62
N VAL A 94 -16.74 13.82 23.03
CA VAL A 94 -16.69 13.33 24.42
C VAL A 94 -15.87 12.05 24.57
N GLY A 95 -15.33 11.49 23.49
CA GLY A 95 -14.63 10.21 23.52
C GLY A 95 -13.41 10.17 24.44
N ASN A 96 -12.76 11.31 24.67
CA ASN A 96 -11.66 11.40 25.63
C ASN A 96 -12.08 11.17 27.10
N GLN A 97 -13.38 11.20 27.41
CA GLN A 97 -13.88 10.89 28.76
C GLN A 97 -13.81 9.38 29.04
N THR A 98 -13.99 8.56 28.01
CA THR A 98 -13.92 7.09 28.10
C THR A 98 -12.53 6.56 27.79
N TYR A 99 -11.94 7.00 26.67
CA TYR A 99 -10.58 6.64 26.25
C TYR A 99 -9.75 7.91 25.97
N PRO A 100 -9.09 8.49 26.99
CA PRO A 100 -8.40 9.79 26.88
C PRO A 100 -7.35 9.89 25.78
N ASN A 101 -6.71 8.77 25.44
CA ASN A 101 -5.62 8.72 24.47
C ASN A 101 -6.06 8.23 23.07
N PHE A 102 -7.35 7.97 22.85
CA PHE A 102 -7.83 7.32 21.63
C PHE A 102 -7.38 8.03 20.35
N ALA A 103 -7.51 9.35 20.29
CA ALA A 103 -7.07 10.14 19.14
C ALA A 103 -5.56 10.00 18.87
N SER A 104 -4.72 10.10 19.91
CA SER A 104 -3.27 9.93 19.77
C SER A 104 -2.87 8.51 19.40
N THR A 105 -3.60 7.52 19.91
CA THR A 105 -3.42 6.09 19.61
C THR A 105 -3.75 5.79 18.15
N LEU A 106 -4.80 6.39 17.59
CA LEU A 106 -5.06 6.25 16.16
C LEU A 106 -3.95 6.92 15.33
N ALA A 107 -3.46 8.08 15.77
CA ALA A 107 -2.37 8.76 15.08
C ALA A 107 -1.06 7.94 15.04
N THR A 108 -0.81 7.04 16.00
CA THR A 108 0.38 6.17 15.97
C THR A 108 0.32 5.11 14.87
N LEU A 109 -0.87 4.64 14.47
CA LEU A 109 -0.98 3.70 13.32
C LEU A 109 -0.31 4.26 12.07
N LYS A 110 -0.44 5.59 11.85
CA LYS A 110 0.12 6.28 10.69
C LYS A 110 1.65 6.39 10.69
N GLN A 111 2.32 6.02 11.79
CA GLN A 111 3.77 5.97 11.86
C GLN A 111 4.34 4.72 11.16
N GLY A 112 3.53 3.65 11.04
CA GLY A 112 3.88 2.43 10.32
C GLY A 112 3.32 2.35 8.91
N THR A 113 2.80 1.17 8.55
CA THR A 113 2.29 0.90 7.18
C THR A 113 0.95 1.56 6.90
N VAL A 114 0.13 1.78 7.93
CA VAL A 114 -1.19 2.42 7.81
C VAL A 114 -1.03 3.85 7.29
N LYS A 115 -1.78 4.20 6.27
CA LYS A 115 -1.84 5.55 5.67
C LYS A 115 -3.23 6.16 5.79
N ARG A 116 -4.26 5.32 5.93
CA ARG A 116 -5.65 5.72 6.05
C ARG A 116 -6.29 5.13 7.31
N ILE A 117 -7.05 5.96 8.01
CA ILE A 117 -7.95 5.54 9.08
C ILE A 117 -9.36 5.92 8.65
N THR A 118 -10.24 4.93 8.69
CA THR A 118 -11.63 5.05 8.27
C THR A 118 -12.52 4.61 9.42
N PHE A 119 -13.62 5.31 9.65
CA PHE A 119 -14.62 4.93 10.63
C PHE A 119 -15.87 4.45 9.91
N SER A 120 -16.34 3.23 10.19
CA SER A 120 -17.50 2.64 9.54
C SER A 120 -18.76 2.84 10.37
N ILE A 121 -19.81 3.37 9.73
CA ILE A 121 -21.10 3.64 10.35
C ILE A 121 -22.09 2.54 9.96
N GLY A 122 -22.72 1.94 10.96
CA GLY A 122 -23.73 0.91 10.77
C GLY A 122 -23.17 -0.51 10.80
N SER A 123 -24.06 -1.42 10.49
CA SER A 123 -23.90 -2.87 10.34
C SER A 123 -25.27 -3.45 9.98
N SER A 124 -25.40 -4.78 9.92
CA SER A 124 -26.70 -5.47 9.94
C SER A 124 -27.66 -5.07 11.09
N ASN A 125 -27.22 -4.29 12.08
CA ASN A 125 -28.10 -3.68 13.09
C ASN A 125 -29.01 -2.60 12.50
N VAL A 126 -30.27 -2.58 12.95
CA VAL A 126 -31.27 -1.61 12.48
C VAL A 126 -31.26 -0.38 13.37
N GLY A 127 -31.25 0.82 12.76
CA GLY A 127 -31.45 2.08 13.48
C GLY A 127 -30.60 3.22 12.94
N ASP A 128 -29.31 2.98 12.71
CA ASP A 128 -28.33 4.06 12.45
C ASP A 128 -28.67 4.87 11.20
N TRP A 129 -28.90 4.17 10.08
CA TRP A 129 -29.20 4.81 8.80
C TRP A 129 -30.61 5.38 8.72
N GLN A 130 -31.57 4.81 9.46
CA GLN A 130 -32.90 5.40 9.64
C GLN A 130 -32.83 6.69 10.47
N ASP A 131 -31.99 6.72 11.51
CA ASP A 131 -31.75 7.91 12.33
C ASP A 131 -31.01 8.99 11.53
N ILE A 132 -30.01 8.62 10.72
CA ILE A 132 -29.37 9.54 9.76
C ILE A 132 -30.41 10.13 8.81
N GLU A 133 -31.26 9.29 8.19
CA GLU A 133 -32.33 9.77 7.32
C GLU A 133 -33.26 10.76 8.04
N ALA A 134 -33.75 10.38 9.22
CA ALA A 134 -34.65 11.21 10.01
C ALA A 134 -34.01 12.57 10.36
N LEU A 135 -32.74 12.57 10.75
CA LEU A 135 -32.00 13.78 11.11
C LEU A 135 -31.71 14.67 9.90
N VAL A 136 -31.33 14.09 8.76
CA VAL A 136 -31.16 14.83 7.49
C VAL A 136 -32.49 15.45 7.07
N ASN A 137 -33.59 14.71 7.14
CA ASN A 137 -34.91 15.22 6.78
C ASN A 137 -35.40 16.32 7.74
N ALA A 138 -35.11 16.19 9.04
CA ALA A 138 -35.56 17.14 10.05
C ALA A 138 -34.72 18.42 10.14
N GLN A 139 -33.40 18.31 9.95
CA GLN A 139 -32.44 19.39 10.25
C GLN A 139 -31.63 19.85 9.03
N GLY A 140 -31.66 19.09 7.94
CA GLY A 140 -30.72 19.23 6.83
C GLY A 140 -29.29 18.87 7.25
N THR A 141 -28.33 19.27 6.42
CA THR A 141 -26.90 19.00 6.61
C THR A 141 -26.04 20.25 6.74
N GLY A 142 -26.68 21.41 6.95
CA GLY A 142 -25.98 22.67 7.20
C GLY A 142 -25.35 22.73 8.59
N SER A 143 -24.54 23.76 8.85
CA SER A 143 -23.76 23.88 10.10
C SER A 143 -24.58 23.98 11.40
N SER A 144 -25.90 24.16 11.30
CA SER A 144 -26.82 24.10 12.43
C SER A 144 -27.27 22.69 12.80
N SER A 145 -27.20 21.71 11.89
CA SER A 145 -27.66 20.35 12.14
C SER A 145 -26.74 19.61 13.11
N ILE A 146 -27.28 18.61 13.80
CA ILE A 146 -26.55 17.86 14.81
C ILE A 146 -25.47 16.99 14.17
N LEU A 147 -25.80 16.29 13.06
CA LEU A 147 -24.84 15.52 12.28
C LEU A 147 -23.64 16.38 11.85
N TYR A 148 -23.86 17.60 11.36
CA TYR A 148 -22.74 18.47 10.99
C TYR A 148 -21.85 18.78 12.19
N LYS A 149 -22.44 19.12 13.34
CA LYS A 149 -21.71 19.48 14.55
C LYS A 149 -20.92 18.30 15.11
N ASP A 150 -21.51 17.12 15.15
CA ASP A 150 -20.86 15.91 15.65
C ASP A 150 -19.67 15.53 14.79
N PHE A 151 -19.83 15.47 13.46
CA PHE A 151 -18.72 15.16 12.55
C PHE A 151 -17.67 16.28 12.49
N GLN A 152 -18.06 17.55 12.65
CA GLN A 152 -17.08 18.64 12.81
C GLN A 152 -16.26 18.48 14.09
N ALA A 153 -16.91 18.17 15.22
CA ALA A 153 -16.24 17.97 16.49
C ALA A 153 -15.33 16.74 16.44
N LEU A 154 -15.78 15.66 15.79
CA LEU A 154 -15.00 14.46 15.58
C LEU A 154 -13.74 14.73 14.75
N LYS A 155 -13.86 15.44 13.61
CA LYS A 155 -12.70 15.80 12.75
C LYS A 155 -11.68 16.63 13.51
N ALA A 156 -12.16 17.58 14.31
CA ALA A 156 -11.30 18.43 15.12
C ALA A 156 -10.56 17.65 16.21
N ALA A 157 -11.24 16.68 16.84
CA ALA A 157 -10.67 15.87 17.92
C ALA A 157 -9.74 14.75 17.43
N ILE A 158 -9.99 14.20 16.24
CA ILE A 158 -9.22 13.10 15.64
C ILE A 158 -8.72 13.51 14.25
N PRO A 159 -7.69 14.37 14.14
CA PRO A 159 -7.18 14.82 12.84
C PRO A 159 -6.63 13.69 11.96
N SER A 160 -6.29 12.54 12.54
CA SER A 160 -5.82 11.37 11.82
C SER A 160 -6.93 10.58 11.12
N LEU A 161 -8.21 10.87 11.39
CA LEU A 161 -9.35 10.23 10.74
C LEU A 161 -9.54 10.82 9.33
N ASP A 162 -9.43 9.99 8.31
CA ASP A 162 -9.45 10.42 6.91
C ASP A 162 -10.84 10.29 6.31
N ALA A 163 -11.52 9.19 6.59
CA ALA A 163 -12.73 8.81 5.88
C ALA A 163 -13.83 8.24 6.79
N ILE A 164 -15.04 8.27 6.26
CA ILE A 164 -16.21 7.64 6.84
C ILE A 164 -16.70 6.58 5.86
N ASP A 165 -16.88 5.37 6.38
CA ASP A 165 -17.40 4.23 5.64
C ASP A 165 -18.91 4.05 5.90
N PHE A 166 -19.66 3.70 4.85
CA PHE A 166 -21.11 3.58 4.89
C PHE A 166 -21.56 2.12 4.83
N ASP A 167 -21.72 1.49 5.99
CA ASP A 167 -22.23 0.14 6.17
C ASP A 167 -23.78 0.18 6.34
N ASP A 168 -24.46 0.68 5.30
CA ASP A 168 -25.94 0.76 5.23
C ASP A 168 -26.54 -0.56 4.74
N GLU A 169 -26.75 -1.49 5.66
CA GLU A 169 -27.36 -2.78 5.37
C GLU A 169 -28.90 -2.79 5.42
N ASN A 170 -29.54 -1.68 5.82
CA ASN A 170 -30.93 -1.74 6.31
C ASN A 170 -31.85 -0.61 5.83
N ASN A 171 -31.34 0.53 5.39
CA ASN A 171 -32.17 1.68 5.02
C ASN A 171 -32.18 1.96 3.51
N GLN A 172 -31.00 2.18 2.94
CA GLN A 172 -30.76 2.45 1.52
C GLN A 172 -31.61 3.60 0.93
N ASP A 173 -31.85 4.67 1.72
CA ASP A 173 -32.47 5.91 1.21
C ASP A 173 -31.42 6.77 0.50
N THR A 174 -31.54 6.90 -0.82
CA THR A 174 -30.54 7.61 -1.64
C THR A 174 -30.45 9.09 -1.29
N SER A 175 -31.59 9.74 -1.04
CA SER A 175 -31.62 11.21 -0.87
C SER A 175 -30.86 11.64 0.38
N SER A 176 -31.14 11.00 1.52
CA SER A 176 -30.47 11.29 2.78
C SER A 176 -28.99 10.87 2.76
N THR A 177 -28.68 9.69 2.21
CA THR A 177 -27.30 9.19 2.09
C THR A 177 -26.43 10.13 1.27
N VAL A 178 -26.93 10.61 0.12
CA VAL A 178 -26.19 11.56 -0.72
C VAL A 178 -25.99 12.90 0.01
N ALA A 179 -27.03 13.43 0.65
CA ALA A 179 -26.92 14.68 1.40
C ALA A 179 -25.91 14.58 2.55
N PHE A 180 -25.91 13.45 3.26
CA PHE A 180 -24.95 13.15 4.32
C PHE A 180 -23.52 12.99 3.79
N GLY A 181 -23.31 12.25 2.70
CA GLY A 181 -21.99 12.11 2.07
C GLY A 181 -21.40 13.44 1.59
N VAL A 182 -22.22 14.32 0.98
CA VAL A 182 -21.77 15.67 0.58
C VAL A 182 -21.44 16.53 1.80
N MET A 183 -22.16 16.37 2.91
CA MET A 183 -21.83 17.05 4.17
C MET A 183 -20.45 16.65 4.69
N LEU A 184 -20.15 15.34 4.72
CA LEU A 184 -18.87 14.80 5.16
C LEU A 184 -17.72 15.28 4.27
N GLY A 185 -17.92 15.27 2.94
CA GLY A 185 -16.95 15.82 1.99
C GLY A 185 -16.63 17.30 2.25
N ASN A 186 -17.64 18.12 2.54
CA ASN A 186 -17.44 19.53 2.90
C ASN A 186 -16.69 19.72 4.24
N LEU A 187 -16.75 18.74 5.15
CA LEU A 187 -15.97 18.71 6.39
C LEU A 187 -14.54 18.17 6.19
N GLY A 188 -14.19 17.76 4.96
CA GLY A 188 -12.86 17.25 4.62
C GLY A 188 -12.67 15.77 4.94
N TYR A 189 -13.76 15.00 5.00
CA TYR A 189 -13.69 13.54 4.99
C TYR A 189 -13.75 13.01 3.56
N HIS A 190 -13.07 11.89 3.33
CA HIS A 190 -13.46 10.99 2.26
C HIS A 190 -14.64 10.12 2.68
N VAL A 191 -15.35 9.55 1.71
CA VAL A 191 -16.49 8.65 1.93
C VAL A 191 -16.23 7.33 1.21
N MET A 192 -16.48 6.21 1.89
CA MET A 192 -16.31 4.86 1.37
C MET A 192 -17.61 4.07 1.55
N PRO A 193 -18.46 3.90 0.54
CA PRO A 193 -19.56 2.96 0.66
C PRO A 193 -19.07 1.54 0.96
N ASP A 194 -19.74 0.83 1.86
CA ASP A 194 -19.51 -0.59 2.12
C ASP A 194 -20.66 -1.41 1.52
N ALA A 195 -20.52 -1.69 0.24
CA ALA A 195 -21.56 -2.30 -0.55
C ALA A 195 -21.55 -3.83 -0.40
N TYR A 196 -22.70 -4.42 -0.12
CA TYR A 196 -22.88 -5.87 -0.07
C TYR A 196 -24.02 -6.36 -0.99
N ASP A 197 -25.02 -5.52 -1.26
CA ASP A 197 -26.13 -5.82 -2.17
C ASP A 197 -26.56 -4.59 -3.00
N ASN A 198 -27.68 -4.68 -3.73
CA ASN A 198 -28.34 -3.55 -4.40
C ASN A 198 -27.37 -2.58 -5.11
N SER A 199 -26.61 -3.09 -6.08
CA SER A 199 -25.60 -2.27 -6.77
C SER A 199 -26.16 -1.02 -7.46
N SER A 200 -27.45 -1.01 -7.81
CA SER A 200 -28.11 0.17 -8.37
C SER A 200 -28.23 1.32 -7.36
N TYR A 201 -28.48 1.03 -6.08
CA TYR A 201 -28.49 2.03 -5.02
C TYR A 201 -27.08 2.62 -4.83
N TRP A 202 -26.07 1.76 -4.62
CA TRP A 202 -24.71 2.23 -4.34
C TRP A 202 -24.10 3.00 -5.50
N THR A 203 -24.25 2.53 -6.73
CA THR A 203 -23.73 3.25 -7.91
C THR A 203 -24.39 4.62 -8.06
N ASN A 204 -25.66 4.74 -7.70
CA ASN A 204 -26.38 6.01 -7.70
C ASN A 204 -25.87 6.96 -6.60
N VAL A 205 -25.71 6.46 -5.37
CA VAL A 205 -25.14 7.23 -4.24
C VAL A 205 -23.76 7.78 -4.59
N VAL A 206 -22.84 6.92 -5.08
CA VAL A 206 -21.48 7.33 -5.46
C VAL A 206 -21.49 8.39 -6.56
N SER A 207 -22.27 8.15 -7.61
CA SER A 207 -22.38 9.07 -8.75
C SER A 207 -22.92 10.43 -8.32
N GLN A 208 -23.98 10.46 -7.51
CA GLN A 208 -24.59 11.72 -7.06
C GLN A 208 -23.70 12.50 -6.10
N ILE A 209 -23.04 11.84 -5.15
CA ILE A 209 -22.09 12.51 -4.25
C ILE A 209 -20.96 13.14 -5.05
N ASN A 210 -20.29 12.38 -5.93
CA ASN A 210 -19.15 12.88 -6.71
C ASN A 210 -19.54 13.88 -7.82
N THR A 211 -20.81 13.89 -8.25
CA THR A 211 -21.34 14.95 -9.12
C THR A 211 -21.47 16.27 -8.37
N GLN A 212 -21.87 16.23 -7.10
CA GLN A 212 -22.02 17.43 -6.27
C GLN A 212 -20.69 17.92 -5.69
N LEU A 213 -19.81 17.00 -5.28
CA LEU A 213 -18.50 17.29 -4.73
C LEU A 213 -17.50 16.21 -5.14
N THR A 214 -16.83 16.46 -6.28
CA THR A 214 -15.91 15.51 -6.91
C THR A 214 -14.77 15.10 -5.99
N GLY A 215 -14.51 13.78 -5.92
CA GLY A 215 -13.44 13.19 -5.12
C GLY A 215 -13.81 12.95 -3.65
N THR A 216 -15.07 13.21 -3.27
CA THR A 216 -15.57 12.89 -1.93
C THR A 216 -15.60 11.38 -1.73
N VAL A 217 -16.23 10.65 -2.66
CA VAL A 217 -16.12 9.19 -2.69
C VAL A 217 -14.88 8.82 -3.48
N ASP A 218 -13.88 8.27 -2.81
CA ASP A 218 -12.58 7.90 -3.39
C ASP A 218 -12.33 6.38 -3.40
N GLY A 219 -13.29 5.59 -2.94
CA GLY A 219 -13.30 4.13 -3.03
C GLY A 219 -14.65 3.55 -2.63
N VAL A 220 -14.83 2.25 -2.88
CA VAL A 220 -15.96 1.45 -2.39
C VAL A 220 -15.38 0.18 -1.79
N HIS A 221 -15.71 -0.09 -0.52
CA HIS A 221 -15.55 -1.41 0.06
C HIS A 221 -16.67 -2.30 -0.49
N LEU A 222 -16.32 -3.45 -1.07
CA LEU A 222 -17.29 -4.41 -1.58
C LEU A 222 -17.20 -5.70 -0.77
N GLN A 223 -18.20 -5.98 0.06
CA GLN A 223 -18.27 -7.20 0.84
C GLN A 223 -18.48 -8.40 -0.10
N ALA A 224 -17.57 -9.38 -0.06
CA ALA A 224 -17.70 -10.65 -0.78
C ALA A 224 -17.83 -11.86 0.16
N TYR A 225 -18.21 -11.61 1.41
CA TYR A 225 -18.44 -12.58 2.48
C TYR A 225 -19.86 -12.41 3.08
N SER A 226 -20.31 -13.37 3.89
CA SER A 226 -21.61 -13.31 4.60
C SER A 226 -22.79 -12.92 3.68
N GLY A 227 -23.50 -11.82 3.96
CA GLY A 227 -24.62 -11.31 3.14
C GLY A 227 -24.21 -10.93 1.71
N GLY A 228 -22.95 -10.53 1.50
CA GLY A 228 -22.35 -10.26 0.19
C GLY A 228 -21.67 -11.46 -0.45
N ALA A 229 -21.77 -12.68 0.12
CA ALA A 229 -21.11 -13.86 -0.42
C ALA A 229 -21.49 -14.10 -1.89
N GLY A 230 -20.48 -14.25 -2.73
CA GLY A 230 -20.63 -14.43 -4.18
C GLY A 230 -20.56 -13.13 -4.99
N ASN A 231 -20.46 -11.96 -4.35
CA ASN A 231 -20.08 -10.73 -5.04
C ASN A 231 -18.74 -10.88 -5.74
N ASN A 232 -18.62 -10.24 -6.90
CA ASN A 232 -17.40 -10.22 -7.69
C ASN A 232 -17.14 -8.78 -8.15
N PRO A 233 -16.01 -8.14 -7.78
CA PRO A 233 -15.71 -6.76 -8.15
C PRO A 233 -15.68 -6.54 -9.67
N CYS A 234 -15.45 -7.60 -10.45
CA CYS A 234 -15.39 -7.53 -11.90
C CYS A 234 -16.76 -7.60 -12.60
N SER A 235 -17.86 -7.71 -11.86
CA SER A 235 -19.21 -7.84 -12.43
C SER A 235 -20.29 -7.19 -11.56
N GLY A 236 -21.07 -6.26 -12.14
CA GLY A 236 -22.24 -5.68 -11.48
C GLY A 236 -21.97 -4.49 -10.55
N TRP A 237 -20.70 -4.18 -10.30
CA TRP A 237 -20.22 -3.17 -9.34
C TRP A 237 -19.42 -2.05 -10.01
N ASN A 238 -20.03 -1.35 -10.97
CA ASN A 238 -19.36 -0.30 -11.75
C ASN A 238 -19.62 1.11 -11.18
N PHE A 239 -18.60 1.68 -10.55
CA PHE A 239 -18.64 3.02 -9.95
C PHE A 239 -17.91 4.09 -10.78
N GLY A 240 -17.76 3.86 -12.09
CA GLY A 240 -17.04 4.76 -12.99
C GLY A 240 -15.54 4.73 -12.73
N SER A 241 -14.97 5.86 -12.32
CA SER A 241 -13.54 5.97 -12.00
C SER A 241 -13.21 5.70 -10.53
N VAL A 242 -14.21 5.48 -9.68
CA VAL A 242 -14.01 5.18 -8.26
C VAL A 242 -13.59 3.71 -8.13
N PRO A 243 -12.43 3.40 -7.51
CA PRO A 243 -11.94 2.05 -7.38
C PRO A 243 -12.81 1.22 -6.42
N VAL A 244 -12.85 -0.09 -6.68
CA VAL A 244 -13.53 -1.07 -5.81
C VAL A 244 -12.47 -1.89 -5.07
N PHE A 245 -12.62 -1.97 -3.75
CA PHE A 245 -11.79 -2.73 -2.84
C PHE A 245 -12.61 -3.89 -2.28
N PRO A 246 -12.55 -5.09 -2.89
CA PRO A 246 -13.32 -6.24 -2.41
C PRO A 246 -12.78 -6.77 -1.08
N GLY A 247 -13.67 -7.22 -0.21
CA GLY A 247 -13.38 -7.77 1.10
C GLY A 247 -13.65 -9.26 1.20
N LEU A 248 -12.80 -9.98 1.93
CA LEU A 248 -12.98 -11.39 2.28
C LEU A 248 -12.96 -11.57 3.81
N TRP A 249 -13.49 -12.69 4.29
CA TRP A 249 -13.55 -13.00 5.73
C TRP A 249 -12.50 -14.03 6.14
N ASP A 250 -11.73 -13.77 7.21
CA ASP A 250 -10.78 -14.71 7.80
C ASP A 250 -11.41 -16.04 8.26
N GLN A 251 -12.70 -16.04 8.61
CA GLN A 251 -13.43 -17.27 8.94
C GLN A 251 -13.69 -18.16 7.71
N ASP A 252 -13.80 -17.56 6.53
CA ASP A 252 -14.09 -18.27 5.27
C ASP A 252 -12.80 -18.61 4.51
N ASP A 253 -11.79 -17.74 4.60
CA ASP A 253 -10.59 -17.78 3.77
C ASP A 253 -9.29 -17.68 4.58
N THR A 254 -8.38 -18.61 4.33
CA THR A 254 -6.98 -18.52 4.77
C THR A 254 -6.22 -17.45 3.97
N PRO A 255 -5.03 -16.98 4.43
CA PRO A 255 -4.24 -16.00 3.68
C PRO A 255 -3.93 -16.43 2.23
N SER A 256 -3.69 -17.72 1.98
CA SER A 256 -3.42 -18.22 0.62
C SER A 256 -4.65 -18.18 -0.28
N GLN A 257 -5.84 -18.42 0.28
CA GLN A 257 -7.12 -18.28 -0.45
C GLN A 257 -7.40 -16.81 -0.74
N VAL A 258 -7.21 -15.91 0.23
CA VAL A 258 -7.32 -14.45 0.03
C VAL A 258 -6.41 -14.00 -1.11
N GLN A 259 -5.13 -14.38 -1.08
CA GLN A 259 -4.19 -14.03 -2.15
C GLN A 259 -4.67 -14.56 -3.51
N SER A 260 -5.08 -15.83 -3.58
CA SER A 260 -5.52 -16.45 -4.83
C SER A 260 -6.76 -15.76 -5.42
N THR A 261 -7.76 -15.47 -4.59
CA THR A 261 -9.00 -14.83 -5.01
C THR A 261 -8.74 -13.40 -5.46
N MET A 262 -7.98 -12.62 -4.69
CA MET A 262 -7.65 -11.24 -5.06
C MET A 262 -6.74 -11.17 -6.28
N SER A 263 -5.80 -12.10 -6.46
CA SER A 263 -4.95 -12.14 -7.66
C SER A 263 -5.81 -12.40 -8.91
N SER A 264 -6.85 -13.24 -8.78
CA SER A 264 -7.81 -13.52 -9.85
C SER A 264 -8.62 -12.27 -10.20
N TRP A 265 -9.13 -11.53 -9.22
CA TRP A 265 -9.84 -10.28 -9.45
C TRP A 265 -8.92 -9.19 -10.02
N HIS A 266 -7.68 -9.08 -9.53
CA HIS A 266 -6.70 -8.13 -10.06
C HIS A 266 -6.41 -8.42 -11.53
N SER A 267 -6.20 -9.70 -11.89
CA SER A 267 -6.00 -10.10 -13.28
C SER A 267 -7.21 -9.85 -14.18
N GLN A 268 -8.44 -9.92 -13.64
CA GLN A 268 -9.67 -9.79 -14.41
C GLN A 268 -10.12 -8.33 -14.59
N CYS A 269 -9.98 -7.50 -13.56
CA CYS A 269 -10.51 -6.14 -13.56
C CYS A 269 -9.64 -5.12 -12.82
N ASP A 270 -8.37 -5.43 -12.58
CA ASP A 270 -7.35 -4.49 -12.06
C ASP A 270 -7.75 -3.84 -10.73
N ILE A 271 -8.30 -4.63 -9.79
CA ILE A 271 -8.51 -4.16 -8.42
C ILE A 271 -7.19 -3.66 -7.84
N LEU A 272 -7.21 -2.50 -7.19
CA LEU A 272 -5.99 -1.83 -6.72
C LEU A 272 -5.69 -2.11 -5.25
N GLY A 273 -6.48 -3.00 -4.65
CA GLY A 273 -6.52 -3.25 -3.22
C GLY A 273 -7.68 -4.17 -2.84
N GLY A 274 -7.92 -4.29 -1.55
CA GLY A 274 -8.97 -5.10 -0.96
C GLY A 274 -8.90 -5.01 0.55
N PHE A 275 -9.81 -5.66 1.25
CA PHE A 275 -9.80 -5.65 2.71
C PHE A 275 -10.04 -7.03 3.33
N LEU A 276 -9.69 -7.13 4.61
CA LEU A 276 -10.02 -8.28 5.46
C LEU A 276 -11.07 -7.89 6.48
N TRP A 277 -12.11 -8.70 6.56
CA TRP A 277 -12.98 -8.85 7.71
C TRP A 277 -12.47 -10.10 8.48
N LEU A 278 -12.18 -10.14 9.78
CA LEU A 278 -12.20 -9.07 10.78
C LEU A 278 -10.99 -9.20 11.73
N TYR A 279 -10.34 -8.08 12.08
CA TYR A 279 -9.22 -8.07 13.03
C TYR A 279 -9.56 -8.71 14.38
N ASP A 280 -10.80 -8.55 14.85
CA ASP A 280 -11.26 -9.06 16.13
C ASP A 280 -11.09 -10.57 16.27
N ASP A 281 -11.22 -11.30 15.16
CA ASP A 281 -11.07 -12.76 15.12
C ASP A 281 -9.60 -13.20 15.15
N ILE A 282 -8.67 -12.32 14.75
CA ILE A 282 -7.24 -12.62 14.59
C ILE A 282 -6.31 -11.85 15.53
N ALA A 283 -6.85 -10.95 16.36
CA ALA A 283 -6.07 -10.08 17.23
C ALA A 283 -5.12 -10.87 18.14
N GLY A 284 -3.82 -10.53 18.10
CA GLY A 284 -2.79 -11.19 18.90
C GLY A 284 -2.39 -12.60 18.42
N GLN A 285 -2.86 -13.04 17.26
CA GLN A 285 -2.50 -14.33 16.67
C GLN A 285 -1.31 -14.23 15.70
N ASN A 286 -0.77 -13.03 15.46
CA ASN A 286 0.31 -12.75 14.49
C ASN A 286 -0.03 -13.15 13.04
N THR A 287 -1.31 -13.22 12.69
CA THR A 287 -1.79 -13.54 11.34
C THR A 287 -2.20 -12.31 10.55
N ALA A 288 -2.38 -11.14 11.20
CA ALA A 288 -2.71 -9.90 10.51
C ALA A 288 -1.71 -9.56 9.40
N SER A 289 -0.41 -9.73 9.65
CA SER A 289 0.62 -9.50 8.62
C SER A 289 0.57 -10.51 7.47
N GLN A 290 0.11 -11.73 7.72
CA GLN A 290 -0.01 -12.75 6.68
C GLN A 290 -1.14 -12.38 5.70
N TYR A 291 -2.28 -11.94 6.23
CA TYR A 291 -3.39 -11.45 5.41
C TYR A 291 -3.04 -10.17 4.66
N ALA A 292 -2.43 -9.19 5.33
CA ALA A 292 -1.95 -7.99 4.65
C ALA A 292 -0.98 -8.34 3.51
N ASN A 293 -0.01 -9.23 3.75
CA ASN A 293 0.91 -9.69 2.72
C ASN A 293 0.21 -10.43 1.58
N ALA A 294 -0.83 -11.21 1.87
CA ALA A 294 -1.62 -11.89 0.85
C ALA A 294 -2.33 -10.90 -0.09
N ILE A 295 -2.97 -9.87 0.48
CA ILE A 295 -3.64 -8.82 -0.30
C ILE A 295 -2.61 -8.01 -1.09
N ASN A 296 -1.55 -7.53 -0.43
CA ASN A 296 -0.48 -6.75 -1.07
C ASN A 296 0.20 -7.54 -2.19
N ALA A 297 0.45 -8.83 -2.01
CA ALA A 297 1.04 -9.69 -3.05
C ALA A 297 0.08 -9.95 -4.23
N ALA A 298 -1.23 -9.87 -4.00
CA ALA A 298 -2.24 -10.07 -5.02
C ALA A 298 -2.43 -8.85 -5.93
N VAL A 299 -2.35 -7.64 -5.38
CA VAL A 299 -2.63 -6.38 -6.10
C VAL A 299 -1.40 -5.51 -6.38
N GLY A 300 -0.28 -5.80 -5.70
CA GLY A 300 1.00 -5.17 -6.03
C GLY A 300 1.59 -5.80 -7.28
N ASN A 301 2.30 -5.01 -8.09
CA ASN A 301 3.32 -5.52 -9.02
C ASN A 301 4.53 -6.15 -8.28
N THR A 302 4.25 -6.88 -7.20
CA THR A 302 5.14 -7.55 -6.27
C THR A 302 4.95 -9.04 -6.45
N THR A 303 5.73 -9.69 -7.31
CA THR A 303 5.84 -11.14 -7.20
C THR A 303 6.77 -11.47 -6.05
N ASN A 304 6.21 -12.13 -5.03
CA ASN A 304 6.97 -12.77 -3.98
C ASN A 304 8.10 -13.60 -4.58
N SER A 305 9.33 -13.29 -4.16
CA SER A 305 10.47 -14.17 -4.34
C SER A 305 10.38 -15.31 -3.32
N THR A 306 9.32 -16.13 -3.40
CA THR A 306 9.12 -17.30 -2.53
C THR A 306 9.09 -18.56 -3.39
N GLY A 307 10.29 -19.02 -3.74
CA GLY A 307 10.52 -20.31 -4.39
C GLY A 307 11.59 -21.07 -3.63
N ALA A 308 11.81 -22.35 -3.97
CA ALA A 308 12.88 -23.16 -3.40
C ALA A 308 14.26 -22.60 -3.80
N TYR A 309 14.72 -21.59 -3.07
CA TYR A 309 16.06 -21.05 -3.19
C TYR A 309 17.10 -22.17 -3.05
N ASN A 310 18.18 -22.07 -3.82
CA ASN A 310 19.27 -23.05 -3.80
C ASN A 310 20.65 -22.40 -3.64
N VAL A 311 20.70 -21.09 -3.41
CA VAL A 311 21.91 -20.33 -3.09
C VAL A 311 21.66 -19.53 -1.82
N SER A 312 22.60 -19.61 -0.87
CA SER A 312 22.68 -18.66 0.25
C SER A 312 23.58 -17.52 -0.16
N GLY A 313 23.00 -16.48 -0.71
CA GLY A 313 23.70 -15.35 -1.33
C GLY A 313 23.69 -14.06 -0.53
N ILE A 314 22.81 -13.96 0.48
CA ILE A 314 22.63 -12.78 1.31
C ILE A 314 22.80 -13.18 2.78
N TYR A 315 23.64 -12.45 3.52
CA TYR A 315 23.93 -12.67 4.93
C TYR A 315 23.78 -11.38 5.73
N THR A 316 23.53 -11.51 7.03
CA THR A 316 23.65 -10.37 7.94
C THR A 316 25.12 -10.14 8.27
N ASP A 317 25.51 -8.88 8.38
CA ASP A 317 26.87 -8.48 8.75
C ASP A 317 27.36 -9.22 10.01
N GLY A 318 28.64 -9.60 10.04
CA GLY A 318 29.23 -10.32 11.18
C GLY A 318 28.96 -11.82 11.22
N THR A 319 28.11 -12.35 10.33
CA THR A 319 27.76 -13.77 10.32
C THR A 319 28.83 -14.61 9.66
N SER A 320 29.36 -15.62 10.37
CA SER A 320 30.18 -16.66 9.75
C SER A 320 29.32 -17.70 9.04
N PHE A 321 29.75 -18.15 7.86
CA PHE A 321 29.00 -19.13 7.06
C PHE A 321 29.91 -20.08 6.27
N THR A 322 29.46 -21.32 6.08
CA THR A 322 30.21 -22.38 5.36
C THR A 322 29.54 -22.81 4.05
N THR A 323 28.48 -22.13 3.64
CA THR A 323 27.71 -22.41 2.42
C THR A 323 28.46 -22.04 1.13
N GLY A 324 29.56 -21.31 1.25
CA GLY A 324 30.29 -20.71 0.13
C GLY A 324 29.75 -19.34 -0.29
N GLY A 325 28.61 -18.89 0.24
CA GLY A 325 28.03 -17.58 -0.09
C GLY A 325 27.47 -17.49 -1.52
N LEU A 326 27.26 -16.25 -1.98
CA LEU A 326 26.74 -15.94 -3.32
C LEU A 326 27.65 -16.52 -4.40
N ASP A 327 28.96 -16.33 -4.28
CA ASP A 327 29.95 -16.72 -5.29
C ASP A 327 30.50 -18.14 -5.14
N GLY A 328 30.16 -18.83 -4.05
CA GLY A 328 30.69 -20.17 -3.74
C GLY A 328 32.12 -20.17 -3.18
N ASN A 329 32.77 -19.00 -3.08
CA ASN A 329 34.15 -18.81 -2.63
C ASN A 329 34.25 -18.10 -1.27
N GLY A 330 33.12 -17.95 -0.58
CA GLY A 330 33.03 -17.39 0.75
C GLY A 330 32.66 -15.91 0.78
N TYR A 331 32.02 -15.38 -0.27
CA TYR A 331 31.53 -14.01 -0.27
C TYR A 331 30.02 -13.94 -0.55
N ALA A 332 29.34 -12.98 0.07
CA ALA A 332 27.89 -12.79 -0.06
C ALA A 332 27.50 -11.31 -0.05
N TYR A 333 26.31 -10.99 -0.54
CA TYR A 333 25.74 -9.65 -0.31
C TYR A 333 25.40 -9.47 1.16
N SER A 334 25.61 -8.24 1.66
CA SER A 334 25.15 -7.82 2.98
C SER A 334 23.67 -7.47 2.94
N SER A 335 22.91 -8.02 3.88
CA SER A 335 21.48 -7.75 4.03
C SER A 335 21.21 -6.30 4.46
N GLU A 336 22.15 -5.70 5.17
CA GLU A 336 22.12 -4.33 5.66
C GLU A 336 22.35 -3.35 4.50
N GLN A 337 23.25 -3.67 3.56
CA GLN A 337 23.45 -2.88 2.34
C GLN A 337 22.35 -3.10 1.31
N LEU A 338 21.83 -4.32 1.18
CA LEU A 338 20.78 -4.65 0.22
C LEU A 338 19.41 -4.10 0.65
N GLY A 339 19.10 -4.19 1.94
CA GLY A 339 17.81 -3.82 2.53
C GLY A 339 16.76 -4.92 2.43
N THR A 340 15.62 -4.70 3.07
CA THR A 340 14.45 -5.61 3.03
C THR A 340 13.64 -5.48 1.74
N SER A 341 13.86 -4.41 0.96
CA SER A 341 13.26 -4.22 -0.35
C SER A 341 14.21 -3.50 -1.30
N VAL A 342 14.12 -3.84 -2.59
CA VAL A 342 14.81 -3.16 -3.69
C VAL A 342 13.75 -2.69 -4.67
N SER A 343 13.67 -1.38 -4.93
CA SER A 343 12.78 -0.83 -5.96
C SER A 343 13.56 -0.59 -7.23
N TRP A 344 13.13 -1.20 -8.34
CA TRP A 344 13.77 -1.07 -9.64
C TRP A 344 12.75 -1.22 -10.78
N ASN A 345 12.83 -0.32 -11.77
CA ASN A 345 11.99 -0.33 -12.98
C ASN A 345 10.47 -0.47 -12.72
N GLY A 346 9.94 0.27 -11.75
CA GLY A 346 8.52 0.24 -11.37
C GLY A 346 8.08 -1.01 -10.59
N SER A 347 8.99 -1.93 -10.31
CA SER A 347 8.78 -3.10 -9.46
C SER A 347 9.43 -2.92 -8.10
N THR A 348 8.81 -3.51 -7.08
CA THR A 348 9.42 -3.68 -5.75
C THR A 348 9.72 -5.15 -5.54
N PHE A 349 10.98 -5.45 -5.27
CA PHE A 349 11.49 -6.79 -5.00
C PHE A 349 11.72 -6.94 -3.50
N THR A 350 11.37 -8.11 -2.98
CA THR A 350 11.65 -8.51 -1.60
C THR A 350 12.71 -9.62 -1.65
N PRO A 351 14.00 -9.32 -1.39
CA PRO A 351 15.03 -10.35 -1.33
C PRO A 351 14.69 -11.43 -0.30
N GLY A 352 15.15 -12.67 -0.52
CA GLY A 352 14.96 -13.75 0.45
C GLY A 352 15.67 -13.48 1.78
N SER A 353 15.17 -14.07 2.86
CA SER A 353 15.73 -13.88 4.21
C SER A 353 17.22 -14.20 4.27
N ALA A 354 17.99 -13.30 4.87
CA ALA A 354 19.43 -13.49 5.10
C ALA A 354 19.73 -14.77 5.87
N ASN A 355 20.98 -15.25 5.77
CA ASN A 355 21.51 -16.40 6.53
C ASN A 355 20.85 -17.76 6.20
N SER A 356 20.10 -17.84 5.11
CA SER A 356 19.46 -19.05 4.60
C SER A 356 19.58 -19.11 3.08
N ALA A 357 18.93 -20.06 2.40
CA ALA A 357 18.86 -20.01 0.95
C ALA A 357 17.91 -18.86 0.53
N ASN A 358 18.42 -17.93 -0.29
CA ASN A 358 17.75 -16.67 -0.62
C ASN A 358 18.04 -16.15 -2.05
N ALA A 359 18.64 -17.00 -2.89
CA ALA A 359 18.82 -16.75 -4.30
C ALA A 359 18.73 -18.06 -5.11
N TRP A 360 18.67 -17.93 -6.44
CA TRP A 360 18.58 -19.05 -7.37
C TRP A 360 19.73 -19.08 -8.36
N THR A 361 20.10 -20.28 -8.76
CA THR A 361 21.00 -20.54 -9.88
C THR A 361 20.68 -21.89 -10.51
N SER A 362 20.94 -22.07 -11.81
CA SER A 362 20.90 -23.38 -12.49
C SER A 362 19.63 -24.22 -12.21
N THR A 363 18.48 -23.55 -12.12
CA THR A 363 17.20 -24.16 -11.73
C THR A 363 16.05 -23.55 -12.51
N THR A 364 14.85 -24.06 -12.29
CA THR A 364 13.61 -23.47 -12.77
C THR A 364 12.87 -22.83 -11.61
N ILE A 365 12.51 -21.55 -11.76
CA ILE A 365 11.74 -20.77 -10.79
C ILE A 365 10.27 -20.81 -11.20
N PRO A 366 9.36 -21.36 -10.37
CA PRO A 366 7.92 -21.22 -10.59
C PRO A 366 7.55 -19.73 -10.63
N LEU A 367 6.79 -19.33 -11.64
CA LEU A 367 6.27 -17.97 -11.75
C LEU A 367 4.78 -17.97 -11.36
N THR A 368 4.29 -16.87 -10.81
CA THR A 368 2.85 -16.67 -10.61
C THR A 368 2.16 -16.79 -11.97
N SER A 369 1.20 -17.71 -12.08
CA SER A 369 0.49 -17.95 -13.33
C SER A 369 -0.40 -16.76 -13.67
N GLY A 370 -0.21 -16.17 -14.85
CA GLY A 370 -0.96 -15.00 -15.32
C GLY A 370 -0.47 -14.52 -16.67
N GLU A 371 -1.19 -13.57 -17.28
CA GLU A 371 -0.79 -12.91 -18.52
C GLU A 371 -0.07 -11.60 -18.18
N TYR A 372 1.19 -11.49 -18.60
CA TYR A 372 2.06 -10.36 -18.25
C TYR A 372 2.76 -9.83 -19.50
N LYS A 373 3.08 -8.55 -19.50
CA LYS A 373 3.83 -7.89 -20.58
C LYS A 373 5.34 -8.00 -20.36
N THR A 374 5.79 -8.02 -19.12
CA THR A 374 7.22 -8.03 -18.80
C THR A 374 7.56 -8.90 -17.59
N LEU A 375 8.78 -9.41 -17.60
CA LEU A 375 9.45 -10.03 -16.47
C LEU A 375 10.70 -9.20 -16.15
N ASN A 376 10.67 -8.50 -15.04
CA ASN A 376 11.85 -7.84 -14.46
C ASN A 376 12.62 -8.82 -13.57
N LEU A 377 13.94 -8.77 -13.63
CA LEU A 377 14.83 -9.66 -12.89
C LEU A 377 15.92 -8.86 -12.19
N LEU A 378 16.21 -9.20 -10.94
CA LEU A 378 17.43 -8.78 -10.26
C LEU A 378 18.41 -9.95 -10.26
N ALA A 379 19.58 -9.76 -10.88
CA ALA A 379 20.57 -10.82 -11.04
C ALA A 379 21.98 -10.25 -11.14
N THR A 380 22.97 -11.13 -11.00
CA THR A 380 24.38 -10.79 -11.19
C THR A 380 25.20 -11.97 -11.72
N GLY A 381 26.30 -11.67 -12.40
CA GLY A 381 27.43 -12.58 -12.54
C GLY A 381 28.26 -12.61 -11.25
N VAL A 382 28.88 -13.75 -10.96
CA VAL A 382 29.92 -13.91 -9.94
C VAL A 382 31.10 -14.66 -10.54
N ASN A 383 32.30 -14.48 -9.97
CA ASN A 383 33.53 -15.09 -10.46
C ASN A 383 33.87 -14.70 -11.92
N GLY A 384 33.52 -13.47 -12.30
CA GLY A 384 33.72 -12.90 -13.62
C GLY A 384 32.41 -12.69 -14.38
N ASP A 385 32.51 -11.94 -15.49
CA ASP A 385 31.37 -11.61 -16.33
C ASP A 385 30.79 -12.87 -16.99
N GLN A 386 29.46 -12.96 -17.03
CA GLN A 386 28.73 -14.11 -17.58
C GLN A 386 28.05 -13.70 -18.89
N ALA A 387 28.77 -13.81 -20.00
CA ALA A 387 28.26 -13.42 -21.31
C ALA A 387 27.26 -14.44 -21.89
N SER A 388 26.29 -13.94 -22.66
CA SER A 388 25.39 -14.73 -23.53
C SER A 388 24.67 -15.90 -22.82
N GLN A 389 24.09 -15.62 -21.65
CA GLN A 389 23.37 -16.61 -20.85
C GLN A 389 21.92 -16.74 -21.31
N THR A 390 21.40 -17.97 -21.33
CA THR A 390 20.07 -18.27 -21.85
C THR A 390 19.04 -18.42 -20.74
N PHE A 391 18.03 -17.55 -20.77
CA PHE A 391 16.85 -17.62 -19.89
C PHE A 391 15.64 -18.04 -20.72
N ILE A 392 14.80 -18.92 -20.18
CA ILE A 392 13.63 -19.44 -20.92
C ILE A 392 12.39 -19.25 -20.06
N VAL A 393 11.43 -18.47 -20.55
CA VAL A 393 10.10 -18.37 -19.93
C VAL A 393 9.19 -19.39 -20.60
N ASN A 394 8.67 -20.33 -19.83
CA ASN A 394 7.72 -21.34 -20.30
C ASN A 394 6.29 -20.89 -19.97
N TYR A 395 5.37 -21.14 -20.89
CA TYR A 395 3.94 -20.84 -20.74
C TYR A 395 3.15 -22.11 -20.45
N THR A 396 1.93 -21.95 -19.94
CA THR A 396 1.04 -23.09 -19.59
C THR A 396 0.55 -23.86 -20.81
N ASP A 397 0.53 -23.24 -21.98
CA ASP A 397 0.17 -23.86 -23.27
C ASP A 397 1.26 -24.80 -23.83
N GLY A 398 2.38 -24.94 -23.12
CA GLY A 398 3.51 -25.79 -23.51
C GLY A 398 4.54 -25.11 -24.42
N THR A 399 4.33 -23.86 -24.82
CA THR A 399 5.31 -23.07 -25.57
C THR A 399 6.27 -22.31 -24.65
N SER A 400 7.30 -21.68 -25.23
CA SER A 400 8.26 -20.87 -24.48
C SER A 400 8.79 -19.67 -25.28
N THR A 401 9.33 -18.68 -24.57
CA THR A 401 10.14 -17.59 -25.11
C THR A 401 11.54 -17.66 -24.53
N THR A 402 12.55 -17.55 -25.39
CA THR A 402 13.97 -17.61 -25.00
C THR A 402 14.60 -16.23 -25.08
N PHE A 403 15.31 -15.83 -24.03
CA PHE A 403 16.07 -14.59 -23.92
C PHE A 403 17.56 -14.92 -23.77
N THR A 404 18.42 -14.15 -24.44
CA THR A 404 19.87 -14.23 -24.28
C THR A 404 20.34 -12.94 -23.63
N GLN A 405 20.92 -13.03 -22.43
CA GLN A 405 21.36 -11.89 -21.64
C GLN A 405 22.78 -12.11 -21.13
N SER A 406 23.64 -11.10 -21.26
CA SER A 406 24.95 -11.07 -20.58
C SER A 406 24.79 -10.37 -19.24
N LEU A 407 25.46 -10.88 -18.21
CA LEU A 407 25.45 -10.31 -16.86
C LEU A 407 26.87 -9.90 -16.46
N SER A 408 27.01 -8.66 -16.02
CA SER A 408 28.24 -8.17 -15.40
C SER A 408 28.55 -8.92 -14.11
N ASP A 409 29.83 -9.08 -13.81
CA ASP A 409 30.27 -9.48 -12.48
C ASP A 409 29.83 -8.43 -11.44
N TRP A 410 29.45 -8.90 -10.26
CA TRP A 410 29.04 -8.03 -9.14
C TRP A 410 30.12 -7.05 -8.68
N PHE A 411 31.41 -7.26 -9.02
CA PHE A 411 32.52 -6.36 -8.70
C PHE A 411 32.99 -5.54 -9.92
N THR A 412 32.87 -6.06 -11.15
CA THR A 412 33.34 -5.38 -12.37
C THR A 412 32.22 -5.15 -13.38
N PRO A 413 31.54 -3.98 -13.35
CA PRO A 413 30.49 -3.65 -14.31
C PRO A 413 30.98 -3.59 -15.77
N GLN A 414 30.20 -4.15 -16.70
CA GLN A 414 30.44 -4.13 -18.15
C GLN A 414 29.40 -3.34 -18.95
N THR A 415 28.28 -2.95 -18.33
CA THR A 415 27.18 -2.21 -18.98
C THR A 415 26.62 -2.93 -20.22
N TYR A 416 26.32 -4.21 -20.09
CA TYR A 416 25.77 -4.98 -21.21
C TYR A 416 24.42 -4.42 -21.68
N SER A 417 24.07 -4.66 -22.95
CA SER A 417 22.75 -4.29 -23.46
C SER A 417 21.65 -4.96 -22.63
N GLY A 418 20.64 -4.19 -22.22
CA GLY A 418 19.53 -4.67 -21.38
C GLY A 418 19.84 -4.77 -19.88
N GLU A 419 21.03 -4.36 -19.45
CA GLU A 419 21.45 -4.32 -18.05
C GLU A 419 21.36 -2.90 -17.47
N SER A 420 21.00 -2.78 -16.20
CA SER A 420 21.06 -1.52 -15.47
C SER A 420 21.43 -1.76 -14.01
N GLU A 421 22.10 -0.82 -13.37
CA GLU A 421 22.38 -0.91 -11.93
C GLU A 421 21.08 -0.76 -11.13
N ALA A 422 20.77 -1.75 -10.29
CA ALA A 422 19.57 -1.77 -9.44
C ALA A 422 19.89 -1.44 -7.98
N ARG A 423 21.05 -1.89 -7.49
CA ARG A 423 21.56 -1.54 -6.14
C ARG A 423 23.08 -1.47 -6.17
N ILE A 424 23.63 -0.48 -5.47
CA ILE A 424 25.06 -0.33 -5.21
C ILE A 424 25.29 -0.57 -3.72
N MET A 425 26.31 -1.36 -3.39
CA MET A 425 26.70 -1.73 -2.03
C MET A 425 28.15 -1.36 -1.82
N THR A 426 28.48 -0.82 -0.66
CA THR A 426 29.83 -0.29 -0.37
C THR A 426 30.79 -1.33 0.20
N TYR A 427 30.28 -2.54 0.47
CA TYR A 427 31.04 -3.72 0.86
C TYR A 427 30.22 -4.98 0.54
N ARG A 428 30.87 -6.14 0.66
CA ARG A 428 30.24 -7.47 0.71
C ARG A 428 30.70 -8.23 1.95
N ASP A 429 29.94 -9.21 2.36
CA ASP A 429 30.30 -10.06 3.50
C ASP A 429 31.29 -11.15 3.09
N THR A 430 32.15 -11.51 4.03
CA THR A 430 33.07 -12.64 3.93
C THR A 430 32.66 -13.76 4.89
N SER A 431 32.96 -15.00 4.52
CA SER A 431 32.52 -16.21 5.23
C SER A 431 32.99 -16.35 6.67
N ASN A 432 34.02 -15.59 7.08
CA ASN A 432 34.51 -15.55 8.46
C ASN A 432 33.83 -14.47 9.31
N GLY A 433 32.75 -13.85 8.81
CA GLY A 433 32.04 -12.75 9.48
C GLY A 433 32.71 -11.38 9.32
N GLY A 434 33.76 -11.27 8.52
CA GLY A 434 34.34 -9.98 8.15
C GLY A 434 33.66 -9.35 6.94
N GLN A 435 34.11 -8.15 6.57
CA GLN A 435 33.65 -7.42 5.39
C GLN A 435 34.81 -7.21 4.42
N ASP A 436 34.46 -7.02 3.15
CA ASP A 436 35.36 -6.66 2.08
C ASP A 436 34.93 -5.31 1.51
N ASP A 437 35.63 -4.24 1.93
CA ASP A 437 35.29 -2.84 1.67
C ASP A 437 35.62 -2.41 0.23
N ARG A 438 34.74 -2.78 -0.69
CA ARG A 438 34.77 -2.42 -2.12
C ARG A 438 33.36 -2.24 -2.63
N THR A 439 33.20 -1.55 -3.76
CA THR A 439 31.89 -1.36 -4.37
C THR A 439 31.44 -2.63 -5.08
N PHE A 440 30.22 -3.07 -4.79
CA PHE A 440 29.55 -4.19 -5.45
C PHE A 440 28.17 -3.77 -5.96
N TYR A 441 27.69 -4.48 -6.96
CA TYR A 441 26.51 -4.09 -7.73
C TYR A 441 25.55 -5.26 -7.87
N LEU A 442 24.28 -4.97 -7.70
CA LEU A 442 23.19 -5.81 -8.18
C LEU A 442 22.56 -5.15 -9.41
N TYR A 443 22.33 -5.93 -10.44
CA TYR A 443 21.82 -5.44 -11.72
C TYR A 443 20.36 -5.86 -11.93
N GLY A 444 19.66 -5.06 -12.73
CA GLY A 444 18.29 -5.31 -13.18
C GLY A 444 18.22 -5.54 -14.69
N TYR A 445 17.31 -6.41 -15.10
CA TYR A 445 17.03 -6.77 -16.49
C TYR A 445 15.53 -6.85 -16.74
N THR A 446 15.08 -6.55 -17.97
CA THR A 446 13.67 -6.64 -18.37
C THR A 446 13.51 -7.53 -19.59
N PHE A 447 12.69 -8.57 -19.47
CA PHE A 447 12.32 -9.46 -20.57
C PHE A 447 10.89 -9.18 -21.01
N ALA A 448 10.70 -8.88 -22.30
CA ALA A 448 9.38 -8.68 -22.88
C ALA A 448 8.68 -10.04 -23.08
N LEU A 449 7.54 -10.22 -22.41
CA LEU A 449 6.75 -11.46 -22.45
C LEU A 449 5.68 -11.40 -23.53
N ASN A 450 5.13 -12.56 -23.89
CA ASN A 450 3.92 -12.62 -24.69
C ASN A 450 2.70 -12.40 -23.79
N SER A 451 2.13 -11.20 -23.84
CA SER A 451 0.99 -10.80 -23.01
C SER A 451 -0.33 -11.48 -23.39
N SER A 452 -0.37 -12.32 -24.43
CA SER A 452 -1.54 -13.16 -24.75
C SER A 452 -1.39 -14.59 -24.22
N LYS A 453 -0.39 -14.85 -23.38
CA LYS A 453 -0.06 -16.18 -22.87
C LYS A 453 0.14 -16.16 -21.37
N THR A 454 -0.34 -17.21 -20.73
CA THR A 454 -0.17 -17.41 -19.29
C THR A 454 1.22 -17.97 -18.98
N VAL A 455 2.03 -17.24 -18.21
CA VAL A 455 3.37 -17.72 -17.78
C VAL A 455 3.24 -18.90 -16.81
N LYS A 456 4.26 -19.77 -16.81
CA LYS A 456 4.33 -20.94 -15.92
C LYS A 456 5.58 -20.90 -15.05
N ASN A 457 6.75 -20.77 -15.65
CA ASN A 457 8.02 -20.75 -14.94
C ASN A 457 9.15 -20.13 -15.77
N LEU A 458 10.22 -19.74 -15.09
CA LEU A 458 11.47 -19.26 -15.68
C LEU A 458 12.55 -20.32 -15.48
N THR A 459 13.10 -20.87 -16.56
CA THR A 459 14.31 -21.69 -16.52
C THR A 459 15.54 -20.80 -16.60
N LEU A 460 16.38 -20.88 -15.57
CA LEU A 460 17.65 -20.18 -15.51
C LEU A 460 18.73 -20.89 -16.35
N PRO A 461 19.77 -20.16 -16.77
CA PRO A 461 20.97 -20.76 -17.35
C PRO A 461 21.55 -21.83 -16.41
N THR A 462 22.01 -22.95 -16.96
CA THR A 462 22.75 -23.99 -16.22
C THR A 462 24.19 -23.52 -15.98
N ASN A 463 24.34 -22.48 -15.17
CA ASN A 463 25.60 -21.85 -14.83
C ASN A 463 25.55 -21.32 -13.39
N ARG A 464 26.36 -21.90 -12.48
CA ARG A 464 26.41 -21.53 -11.06
C ARG A 464 26.83 -20.06 -10.85
N ASN A 465 27.53 -19.49 -11.82
CA ASN A 465 28.02 -18.13 -11.76
C ASN A 465 26.97 -17.08 -12.18
N VAL A 466 25.77 -17.52 -12.61
CA VAL A 466 24.61 -16.65 -12.77
C VAL A 466 23.70 -16.83 -11.58
N VAL A 467 23.49 -15.75 -10.82
CA VAL A 467 22.67 -15.78 -9.61
C VAL A 467 21.54 -14.76 -9.71
N VAL A 468 20.32 -15.22 -9.54
CA VAL A 468 19.09 -14.41 -9.52
C VAL A 468 18.66 -14.24 -8.07
N VAL A 469 18.47 -13.00 -7.64
CA VAL A 469 18.07 -12.66 -6.26
C VAL A 469 16.62 -12.20 -6.15
N GLY A 470 15.96 -11.94 -7.28
CA GLY A 470 14.54 -11.58 -7.31
C GLY A 470 13.98 -11.49 -8.72
N PHE A 471 12.67 -11.60 -8.84
CA PHE A 471 11.92 -11.36 -10.08
C PHE A 471 10.62 -10.60 -9.80
N ALA A 472 10.08 -9.94 -10.83
CA ALA A 472 8.81 -9.21 -10.82
C ALA A 472 8.09 -9.36 -12.17
N LEU A 473 6.79 -9.62 -12.16
CA LEU A 473 5.93 -9.68 -13.34
C LEU A 473 5.08 -8.39 -13.43
N GLN A 474 4.93 -7.83 -14.64
CA GLN A 474 4.07 -6.66 -14.91
C GLN A 474 3.29 -6.82 -16.22
#